data_AF-A0A8T7B6X5-F1
#
_entry.id   AF-A0A8T7B6X5-F1
#
_cell.length_a   1.000
_cell.length_b   1.000
_cell.length_c   1.000
_cell.angle_alpha   90.00
_cell.angle_beta   90.00
_cell.angle_gamma   90.00
#
_symmetry.space_group_name_H-M   'P 1'
#
loop_
_entity.id
_entity.type
_entity.pdbx_description
1 polymer ?
#
loop_
_entity_poly.entity_id
_entity_poly.type
_entity_poly.pdbx_seq_one_letter_code
_entity_poly.pdbx_strand_id
1 'polypeptide(L)'
;MKEKSIVVNFVSALLKTLSGSVVAKAKEISVIGAQVLCASNPESQPKKYSYSVSLVLKNNTDEAVTAITGSLTVALSDDSLILNYKNPTEYKGMPLIPSAAELRLVTLYPNEATTVQVTKDSNKLLSNNMPIVSYVVPNLFNGRFSHWTGEARIYDVAVKACFANGAATVGKSTRKRST
;
A
#
# COMPACT_ATOMS: atom_id res chain seq x y z
N MET A 1 -56.55 40.12 -23.20
CA MET A 1 -56.03 38.98 -23.99
C MET A 1 -54.53 39.20 -24.17
N LYS A 2 -53.70 38.26 -23.72
CA LYS A 2 -52.23 38.34 -23.71
C LYS A 2 -51.71 37.40 -24.82
N GLU A 3 -51.07 37.95 -25.85
CA GLU A 3 -50.24 37.15 -26.76
C GLU A 3 -48.77 37.25 -26.31
N LYS A 4 -48.12 36.09 -26.31
CA LYS A 4 -46.89 35.80 -25.59
C LYS A 4 -45.68 35.99 -26.53
N SER A 5 -44.75 36.86 -26.14
CA SER A 5 -43.36 36.81 -26.60
C SER A 5 -42.72 35.49 -26.15
N ILE A 6 -42.47 34.57 -27.08
CA ILE A 6 -41.65 33.37 -26.86
C ILE A 6 -40.66 33.25 -28.03
N VAL A 7 -39.72 34.19 -28.15
CA VAL A 7 -38.59 34.02 -29.08
C VAL A 7 -37.31 34.67 -28.52
N VAL A 8 -36.96 34.45 -27.25
CA VAL A 8 -35.58 34.66 -26.79
C VAL A 8 -35.35 33.77 -25.57
N ASN A 9 -35.00 32.49 -25.75
CA ASN A 9 -34.42 31.69 -24.65
C ASN A 9 -33.83 30.33 -25.09
N PHE A 10 -33.45 30.15 -26.36
CA PHE A 10 -32.99 28.84 -26.85
C PHE A 10 -31.48 28.70 -27.10
N VAL A 11 -30.67 29.74 -26.83
CA VAL A 11 -29.22 29.69 -27.10
C VAL A 11 -28.36 29.65 -25.81
N SER A 12 -28.95 29.84 -24.63
CA SER A 12 -28.20 29.87 -23.35
C SER A 12 -28.22 28.54 -22.56
N ALA A 13 -28.79 27.48 -23.13
CA ALA A 13 -28.93 26.18 -22.45
C ALA A 13 -27.95 25.10 -22.93
N LEU A 14 -27.02 25.41 -23.83
CA LEU A 14 -26.06 24.43 -24.38
C LEU A 14 -24.61 24.64 -23.92
N LEU A 15 -24.36 25.59 -23.00
CA LEU A 15 -23.00 25.97 -22.58
C LEU A 15 -22.68 25.69 -21.10
N LYS A 16 -23.44 24.80 -20.43
CA LYS A 16 -23.28 24.48 -18.99
C LYS A 16 -23.01 23.01 -18.65
N THR A 17 -22.57 22.21 -19.62
CA THR A 17 -22.12 20.82 -19.38
C THR A 17 -20.67 20.58 -19.76
N LEU A 18 -19.85 21.63 -19.82
CA LEU A 18 -18.42 21.51 -19.50
C LEU A 18 -18.24 21.59 -17.98
N SER A 19 -18.92 20.70 -17.26
CA SER A 19 -18.39 20.22 -15.99
C SER A 19 -17.15 19.44 -16.38
N GLY A 20 -16.03 20.15 -16.52
CA GLY A 20 -14.73 19.53 -16.53
C GLY A 20 -14.68 18.68 -15.29
N SER A 21 -14.92 17.37 -15.46
CA SER A 21 -14.53 16.39 -14.48
C SER A 21 -13.06 16.69 -14.28
N VAL A 22 -12.74 17.32 -13.15
CA VAL A 22 -11.44 17.16 -12.55
C VAL A 22 -11.41 15.67 -12.28
N VAL A 23 -10.96 14.91 -13.29
CA VAL A 23 -10.55 13.54 -13.12
C VAL A 23 -9.35 13.70 -12.20
N ALA A 24 -9.61 13.76 -10.89
CA ALA A 24 -8.65 13.32 -9.91
C ALA A 24 -8.24 11.97 -10.44
N LYS A 25 -7.06 11.89 -11.07
CA LYS A 25 -6.58 10.63 -11.63
C LYS A 25 -6.68 9.65 -10.49
N ALA A 26 -7.66 8.76 -10.57
CA ALA A 26 -7.78 7.69 -9.61
C ALA A 26 -6.42 7.02 -9.68
N LYS A 27 -5.73 7.02 -8.54
CA LYS A 27 -4.39 6.48 -8.45
C LYS A 27 -4.46 5.05 -9.00
N GLU A 28 -3.66 4.76 -10.03
CA GLU A 28 -3.80 3.55 -10.86
C GLU A 28 -3.80 2.28 -9.99
N ILE A 29 -3.01 2.30 -8.92
CA ILE A 29 -2.93 1.24 -7.92
C ILE A 29 -3.35 1.76 -6.53
N SER A 30 -4.25 1.04 -5.87
CA SER A 30 -4.64 1.26 -4.47
C SER A 30 -4.08 0.16 -3.58
N VAL A 31 -3.84 0.49 -2.31
CA VAL A 31 -3.59 -0.52 -1.27
C VAL A 31 -4.93 -0.83 -0.62
N ILE A 32 -5.42 -2.06 -0.78
CA ILE A 32 -6.72 -2.51 -0.26
C ILE A 32 -6.59 -3.36 1.01
N GLY A 33 -5.35 -3.71 1.39
CA GLY A 33 -5.06 -4.49 2.59
C GLY A 33 -3.60 -4.37 3.00
N ALA A 34 -3.34 -4.46 4.30
CA ALA A 34 -2.01 -4.45 4.87
C ALA A 34 -1.95 -5.44 6.03
N GLN A 35 -0.84 -6.16 6.16
CA GLN A 35 -0.58 -7.11 7.23
C GLN A 35 0.85 -6.95 7.73
N VAL A 36 1.04 -7.05 9.03
CA VAL A 36 2.38 -7.11 9.64
C VAL A 36 2.47 -8.34 10.52
N LEU A 37 3.47 -9.16 10.22
CA LEU A 37 3.92 -10.25 11.08
C LEU A 37 5.20 -9.81 11.76
N CYS A 38 5.31 -10.08 13.05
CA CYS A 38 6.59 -9.99 13.74
C CYS A 38 6.93 -11.34 14.36
N ALA A 39 8.21 -11.71 14.30
CA ALA A 39 8.78 -12.81 15.04
C ALA A 39 9.90 -12.29 15.95
N SER A 40 9.96 -12.77 17.18
CA SER A 40 11.08 -12.52 18.11
C SER A 40 11.96 -13.76 18.20
N ASN A 41 13.27 -13.56 18.14
CA ASN A 41 14.27 -14.56 18.47
C ASN A 41 15.31 -13.90 19.40
N PRO A 42 15.12 -14.00 20.73
CA PRO A 42 15.99 -13.36 21.71
C PRO A 42 17.46 -13.79 21.63
N GLU A 43 17.70 -15.01 21.13
CA GLU A 43 19.03 -15.63 20.98
C GLU A 43 19.74 -15.14 19.70
N SER A 44 19.00 -14.60 18.74
CA SER A 44 19.54 -13.98 17.53
C SER A 44 20.11 -12.60 17.85
N GLN A 45 21.40 -12.55 18.17
CA GLN A 45 22.16 -11.32 18.30
C GLN A 45 22.79 -10.94 16.94
N PRO A 46 22.79 -9.66 16.52
CA PRO A 46 22.22 -8.49 17.22
C PRO A 46 20.73 -8.26 16.91
N LYS A 47 20.12 -9.02 15.99
CA LYS A 47 18.77 -8.75 15.46
C LYS A 47 17.74 -9.68 16.08
N LYS A 48 17.09 -9.18 17.13
CA LYS A 48 16.15 -9.93 17.97
C LYS A 48 14.74 -10.02 17.41
N TYR A 49 14.39 -9.14 16.47
CA TYR A 49 13.04 -9.05 15.90
C TYR A 49 13.10 -9.11 14.38
N SER A 50 12.13 -9.76 13.75
CA SER A 50 11.94 -9.76 12.31
C SER A 50 10.53 -9.33 11.97
N TYR A 51 10.41 -8.21 11.26
CA TYR A 51 9.14 -7.61 10.83
C TYR A 51 8.91 -7.93 9.37
N SER A 52 7.85 -8.66 9.05
CA SER A 52 7.39 -8.88 7.67
C SER A 52 6.15 -8.06 7.42
N VAL A 53 6.22 -7.16 6.45
CA VAL A 53 5.10 -6.34 6.00
C VAL A 53 4.59 -6.91 4.68
N SER A 54 3.28 -7.10 4.57
CA SER A 54 2.58 -7.50 3.36
C SER A 54 1.53 -6.46 3.00
N LEU A 55 1.46 -6.06 1.74
CA LEU A 55 0.47 -5.14 1.21
C LEU A 55 -0.25 -5.77 0.01
N VAL A 56 -1.57 -5.57 -0.06
CA VAL A 56 -2.40 -6.00 -1.19
C VAL A 56 -2.64 -4.80 -2.10
N LEU A 57 -2.07 -4.86 -3.30
CA LEU A 57 -2.18 -3.84 -4.32
C LEU A 57 -3.28 -4.22 -5.30
N LYS A 58 -4.21 -3.32 -5.59
CA LYS A 58 -5.28 -3.51 -6.57
C LYS A 58 -5.18 -2.51 -7.71
N ASN A 59 -5.34 -2.99 -8.94
CA ASN A 59 -5.56 -2.14 -10.11
C ASN A 59 -6.98 -1.56 -10.10
N ASN A 60 -7.10 -0.23 -10.09
CA ASN A 60 -8.39 0.48 -10.10
C ASN A 60 -8.73 1.08 -11.48
N THR A 61 -7.93 0.80 -12.50
CA THR A 61 -8.18 1.28 -13.86
C THR A 61 -8.87 0.22 -14.70
N ASP A 62 -9.41 0.65 -15.84
CA ASP A 62 -9.97 -0.24 -16.86
C ASP A 62 -8.90 -0.76 -17.85
N GLU A 63 -7.61 -0.47 -17.59
CA GLU A 63 -6.48 -0.86 -18.42
C GLU A 63 -5.48 -1.73 -17.65
N ALA A 64 -4.64 -2.47 -18.38
CA ALA A 64 -3.57 -3.24 -17.75
C ALA A 64 -2.48 -2.32 -17.19
N VAL A 65 -2.07 -2.57 -15.95
CA VAL A 65 -1.10 -1.74 -15.21
C VAL A 65 0.11 -2.59 -14.80
N THR A 66 1.32 -2.07 -15.00
CA THR A 66 2.54 -2.74 -14.53
C THR A 66 3.04 -2.12 -13.23
N ALA A 67 3.04 -2.93 -12.17
CA ALA A 67 3.44 -2.57 -10.82
C ALA A 67 4.84 -3.09 -10.48
N ILE A 68 5.62 -2.31 -9.73
CA ILE A 68 6.83 -2.79 -9.08
C ILE A 68 6.42 -3.47 -7.77
N THR A 69 6.87 -4.71 -7.54
CA THR A 69 6.63 -5.45 -6.28
C THR A 69 7.92 -5.83 -5.55
N GLY A 70 9.08 -5.59 -6.18
CA GLY A 70 10.41 -5.84 -5.64
C GLY A 70 11.12 -4.57 -5.18
N SER A 71 12.37 -4.71 -4.74
CA SER A 71 13.24 -3.58 -4.38
C SER A 71 12.71 -2.63 -3.30
N LEU A 72 11.76 -3.08 -2.49
CA LEU A 72 11.34 -2.37 -1.29
C LEU A 72 12.34 -2.53 -0.15
N THR A 73 12.32 -1.54 0.72
CA THR A 73 13.06 -1.44 1.97
C THR A 73 12.08 -1.00 3.06
N VAL A 74 12.40 -1.36 4.30
CA VAL A 74 11.61 -0.96 5.46
C VAL A 74 12.51 -0.24 6.44
N ALA A 75 12.09 0.95 6.84
CA ALA A 75 12.62 1.68 7.98
C ALA A 75 11.63 1.57 9.15
N LEU A 76 12.17 1.56 10.37
CA LEU A 76 11.37 1.59 11.59
C LEU A 76 11.46 2.99 12.18
N SER A 77 10.30 3.64 12.34
CA SER A 77 10.09 4.75 13.27
C SER A 77 9.45 4.20 14.54
N ASP A 78 9.45 4.94 15.65
CA ASP A 78 9.01 4.47 16.98
C ASP A 78 7.72 3.62 16.94
N ASP A 79 6.70 4.10 16.22
CA ASP A 79 5.40 3.43 16.09
C ASP A 79 5.04 3.02 14.65
N SER A 80 5.97 3.15 13.70
CA SER A 80 5.66 2.99 12.28
C SER A 80 6.69 2.17 11.52
N LEU A 81 6.19 1.42 10.54
CA LEU A 81 6.98 0.78 9.50
C LEU A 81 6.85 1.62 8.24
N ILE A 82 7.96 2.14 7.75
CA ILE A 82 8.01 3.00 6.57
C ILE A 82 8.57 2.19 5.41
N LEU A 83 7.71 1.87 4.45
CA LEU A 83 8.07 1.17 3.23
C LEU A 83 8.54 2.20 2.19
N ASN A 84 9.75 2.00 1.68
CA ASN A 84 10.36 2.83 0.64
C ASN A 84 10.95 1.94 -0.44
N TYR A 85 11.06 2.43 -1.67
CA TYR A 85 11.91 1.77 -2.65
C TYR A 85 13.39 2.08 -2.42
N LYS A 86 14.25 1.14 -2.80
CA LYS A 86 15.68 1.44 -2.96
C LYS A 86 15.84 2.60 -3.93
N ASN A 87 16.71 3.54 -3.59
CA ASN A 87 17.07 4.63 -4.49
C ASN A 87 17.54 4.06 -5.83
N PRO A 88 17.11 4.65 -6.97
CA PRO A 88 17.67 4.30 -8.27
C PRO A 88 19.19 4.39 -8.24
N THR A 89 19.86 3.38 -8.77
CA THR A 89 21.30 3.48 -9.03
C THR A 89 21.50 4.36 -10.26
N GLU A 90 22.55 5.15 -10.30
CA GLU A 90 22.88 5.98 -11.45
C GLU A 90 24.20 5.53 -12.08
N TYR A 91 24.27 5.63 -13.41
CA TYR A 91 25.50 5.47 -14.17
C TYR A 91 25.72 6.71 -15.02
N LYS A 92 26.76 7.50 -14.68
CA LYS A 92 27.10 8.76 -15.36
C LYS A 92 25.92 9.75 -15.43
N GLY A 93 25.16 9.88 -14.33
CA GLY A 93 23.99 10.77 -14.24
C GLY A 93 22.72 10.26 -14.94
N MET A 94 22.74 9.03 -15.47
CA MET A 94 21.55 8.38 -16.01
C MET A 94 20.99 7.36 -15.00
N PRO A 95 19.67 7.30 -14.77
CA PRO A 95 19.09 6.28 -13.92
C PRO A 95 19.31 4.89 -14.55
N LEU A 96 20.03 4.03 -13.84
CA LEU A 96 20.17 2.63 -14.19
C LEU A 96 18.89 1.91 -13.78
N ILE A 97 18.11 1.51 -14.79
CA ILE A 97 16.86 0.78 -14.58
C ILE A 97 17.21 -0.69 -14.32
N PRO A 98 16.89 -1.26 -13.15
CA PRO A 98 17.12 -2.68 -12.89
C PRO A 98 16.29 -3.55 -13.82
N SER A 99 16.68 -4.81 -13.93
CA SER A 99 15.95 -5.80 -14.72
C SER A 99 14.52 -6.00 -14.20
N ALA A 100 13.62 -6.47 -15.07
CA ALA A 100 12.24 -6.79 -14.68
C ALA A 100 12.17 -7.81 -13.53
N ALA A 101 13.12 -8.74 -13.47
CA ALA A 101 13.23 -9.73 -12.40
C ALA A 101 13.63 -9.10 -11.04
N GLU A 102 14.58 -8.16 -11.02
CA GLU A 102 14.99 -7.44 -9.81
C GLU A 102 13.89 -6.52 -9.27
N LEU A 103 13.13 -5.90 -10.19
CA LEU A 103 11.97 -5.09 -9.85
C LEU A 103 10.74 -5.93 -9.48
N ARG A 104 10.77 -7.24 -9.76
CA ARG A 104 9.62 -8.15 -9.66
C ARG A 104 8.37 -7.50 -10.28
N LEU A 105 8.46 -7.14 -11.55
CA LEU A 105 7.34 -6.49 -12.23
C LEU A 105 6.17 -7.45 -12.35
N VAL A 106 4.97 -6.97 -12.03
CA VAL A 106 3.71 -7.70 -12.19
C VAL A 106 2.75 -6.84 -13.01
N THR A 107 2.20 -7.43 -14.07
CA THR A 107 1.09 -6.82 -14.81
C THR A 107 -0.23 -7.24 -14.17
N LEU A 108 -1.07 -6.26 -13.86
CA LEU A 108 -2.40 -6.43 -13.29
C LEU A 108 -3.43 -5.99 -14.32
N TYR A 109 -4.31 -6.89 -14.74
CA TYR A 109 -5.50 -6.55 -15.51
C TYR A 109 -6.53 -5.81 -14.64
N PRO A 110 -7.59 -5.23 -15.25
CA PRO A 110 -8.61 -4.50 -14.50
C PRO A 110 -9.16 -5.31 -13.32
N ASN A 111 -9.20 -4.68 -12.14
CA ASN A 111 -9.63 -5.28 -10.87
C ASN A 111 -8.76 -6.42 -10.31
N GLU A 112 -7.66 -6.79 -10.96
CA GLU A 112 -6.71 -7.74 -10.37
C GLU A 112 -5.94 -7.13 -9.20
N ALA A 113 -5.46 -8.01 -8.34
CA ALA A 113 -4.64 -7.64 -7.20
C ALA A 113 -3.40 -8.54 -7.10
N THR A 114 -2.34 -7.98 -6.49
CA THR A 114 -1.12 -8.72 -6.14
C THR A 114 -0.69 -8.38 -4.73
N THR A 115 0.23 -9.18 -4.20
CA THR A 115 0.81 -8.98 -2.88
C THR A 115 2.25 -8.51 -3.00
N VAL A 116 2.61 -7.55 -2.17
CA VAL A 116 3.99 -7.14 -1.99
C VAL A 116 4.41 -7.46 -0.57
N GLN A 117 5.53 -8.16 -0.42
CA GLN A 117 6.06 -8.54 0.88
C GLN A 117 7.51 -8.09 1.02
N VAL A 118 7.82 -7.54 2.18
CA VAL A 118 9.18 -7.16 2.57
C VAL A 118 9.43 -7.47 4.03
N THR A 119 10.62 -7.98 4.32
CA THR A 119 11.04 -8.35 5.69
C THR A 119 12.21 -7.49 6.13
N LYS A 120 12.20 -7.09 7.40
CA LYS A 120 13.24 -6.31 8.03
C LYS A 120 13.54 -6.86 9.42
N ASP A 121 14.78 -7.31 9.57
CA ASP A 121 15.32 -7.62 10.89
C ASP A 121 15.74 -6.34 11.62
N SER A 122 15.52 -6.33 12.93
CA SER A 122 15.72 -5.20 13.81
C SER A 122 16.13 -5.65 15.22
N ASN A 123 16.89 -4.82 15.92
CA ASN A 123 17.10 -4.93 17.36
C ASN A 123 16.06 -4.11 18.16
N LYS A 124 15.37 -3.18 17.49
CA LYS A 124 14.32 -2.33 18.04
C LYS A 124 12.98 -3.05 18.02
N LEU A 125 12.30 -3.03 19.17
CA LEU A 125 10.90 -3.38 19.29
C LEU A 125 10.03 -2.15 19.03
N LEU A 126 8.99 -2.27 18.21
CA LEU A 126 7.99 -1.22 18.04
C LEU A 126 7.17 -1.09 19.33
N SER A 127 6.96 0.15 19.78
CA SER A 127 6.23 0.46 21.01
C SER A 127 4.72 0.22 20.89
N ASN A 128 4.18 0.32 19.67
CA ASN A 128 2.75 0.20 19.41
C ASN A 128 2.36 -1.22 18.95
N ASN A 129 1.26 -1.73 19.49
CA ASN A 129 0.69 -3.04 19.13
C ASN A 129 -0.06 -3.03 17.79
N MET A 130 -0.30 -1.85 17.23
CA MET A 130 -0.88 -1.64 15.90
C MET A 130 -0.02 -0.64 15.11
N PRO A 131 1.11 -1.07 14.54
CA PRO A 131 2.01 -0.16 13.85
C PRO A 131 1.32 0.43 12.61
N ILE A 132 1.64 1.69 12.32
CA ILE A 132 1.21 2.32 11.07
C ILE A 132 2.18 1.87 9.97
N VAL A 133 1.65 1.43 8.84
CA VAL A 133 2.46 1.21 7.63
C VAL A 133 2.30 2.44 6.73
N SER A 134 3.31 3.30 6.76
CA SER A 134 3.44 4.40 5.81
C SER A 134 4.22 3.89 4.61
N TYR A 135 3.73 4.17 3.40
CA TYR A 135 4.39 3.75 2.17
C TYR A 135 4.60 4.96 1.26
N VAL A 136 5.88 5.32 1.11
CA VAL A 136 6.31 6.44 0.29
C VAL A 136 7.05 5.89 -0.92
N VAL A 137 6.44 6.08 -2.07
CA VAL A 137 6.95 5.59 -3.35
C VAL A 137 7.27 6.80 -4.20
N PRO A 138 8.56 7.09 -4.45
CA PRO A 138 8.93 8.19 -5.33
C PRO A 138 8.40 7.96 -6.74
N ASN A 139 8.35 9.02 -7.53
CA ASN A 139 8.25 8.89 -8.97
C ASN A 139 9.56 8.28 -9.51
N LEU A 140 9.68 6.95 -9.41
CA LEU A 140 10.88 6.22 -9.82
C LEU A 140 10.94 6.14 -11.35
N PHE A 141 12.17 6.15 -11.88
CA PHE A 141 12.43 5.90 -13.30
C PHE A 141 11.58 6.76 -14.25
N ASN A 142 11.37 8.03 -13.89
CA ASN A 142 10.58 9.02 -14.66
C ASN A 142 9.12 8.59 -14.91
N GLY A 143 8.51 7.83 -13.99
CA GLY A 143 7.11 7.44 -14.08
C GLY A 143 6.85 6.28 -15.04
N ARG A 144 7.90 5.56 -15.44
CA ARG A 144 7.81 4.39 -16.33
C ARG A 144 6.91 3.27 -15.78
N PHE A 145 6.74 3.20 -14.47
CA PHE A 145 5.93 2.19 -13.80
C PHE A 145 4.88 2.85 -12.92
N SER A 146 3.74 2.18 -12.79
CA SER A 146 2.65 2.66 -11.94
C SER A 146 3.08 2.64 -10.49
N HIS A 147 2.77 3.73 -9.78
CA HIS A 147 3.23 3.96 -8.42
C HIS A 147 2.07 3.95 -7.44
N TRP A 148 2.40 3.64 -6.18
CA TRP A 148 1.41 3.65 -5.11
C TRP A 148 1.95 4.30 -3.81
N THR A 149 1.39 5.45 -3.41
CA THR A 149 1.73 6.23 -2.20
C THR A 149 0.55 6.38 -1.23
N GLY A 150 0.82 6.44 0.08
CA GLY A 150 -0.23 6.62 1.09
C GLY A 150 0.12 6.00 2.43
N GLU A 151 -0.89 5.85 3.27
CA GLU A 151 -0.76 5.22 4.58
C GLU A 151 -1.85 4.16 4.75
N ALA A 152 -1.49 3.04 5.37
CA ALA A 152 -2.42 2.01 5.74
C ALA A 152 -2.36 1.82 7.26
N ARG A 153 -3.49 2.07 7.91
CA ARG A 153 -3.70 1.61 9.29
C ARG A 153 -3.97 0.12 9.21
N ILE A 154 -3.20 -0.67 9.96
CA ILE A 154 -3.37 -2.12 9.93
C ILE A 154 -4.54 -2.48 10.85
N TYR A 155 -5.64 -2.93 10.23
CA TYR A 155 -6.80 -3.43 10.95
C TYR A 155 -6.72 -4.95 11.21
N ASP A 156 -5.85 -5.66 10.49
CA ASP A 156 -5.70 -7.12 10.57
C ASP A 156 -4.24 -7.48 10.86
N VAL A 157 -3.83 -7.31 12.13
CA VAL A 157 -2.48 -7.70 12.58
C VAL A 157 -2.54 -9.16 13.01
N ALA A 158 -2.01 -10.07 12.19
CA ALA A 158 -1.73 -11.44 12.63
C ALA A 158 -0.51 -11.41 13.58
N VAL A 159 -0.76 -11.02 14.83
CA VAL A 159 0.25 -10.93 15.88
C VAL A 159 0.74 -12.31 16.25
N LYS A 160 1.96 -12.65 15.85
CA LYS A 160 2.71 -13.76 16.47
C LYS A 160 3.85 -13.19 17.35
N ALA A 161 3.46 -12.56 18.45
CA ALA A 161 4.31 -12.30 19.62
C ALA A 161 5.57 -11.40 19.45
N CYS A 162 5.36 -10.13 19.10
CA CYS A 162 6.36 -9.08 19.41
C CYS A 162 5.79 -7.78 19.99
N PHE A 163 4.48 -7.63 20.06
CA PHE A 163 3.90 -6.37 20.51
C PHE A 163 3.88 -6.33 22.03
N ALA A 164 4.45 -5.28 22.62
CA ALA A 164 4.55 -5.13 24.06
C ALA A 164 3.13 -5.05 24.64
N ASN A 165 2.75 -6.08 25.40
CA ASN A 165 1.43 -6.31 26.02
C ASN A 165 0.35 -6.92 25.12
N GLY A 166 0.44 -8.25 25.00
CA GLY A 166 -0.70 -9.11 24.73
C GLY A 166 -0.44 -10.44 25.40
N ALA A 167 -0.62 -10.50 26.73
CA ALA A 167 -0.79 -11.76 27.43
C ALA A 167 -2.03 -12.46 26.81
N ALA A 168 -1.81 -13.28 25.79
CA ALA A 168 -2.78 -14.26 25.37
C ALA A 168 -2.76 -15.34 26.46
N THR A 169 -3.55 -15.11 27.52
CA THR A 169 -4.08 -16.18 28.35
C THR A 169 -4.65 -17.22 27.40
N VAL A 170 -4.01 -18.37 27.37
CA VAL A 170 -4.51 -19.59 26.74
C VAL A 170 -5.80 -19.95 27.47
N GLY A 171 -6.92 -19.43 26.98
CA GLY A 171 -8.25 -19.86 27.38
C GLY A 171 -8.43 -21.30 26.92
N LYS A 172 -8.17 -22.25 27.83
CA LYS A 172 -8.52 -23.65 27.67
C LYS A 172 -9.99 -23.73 27.25
N SER A 173 -10.24 -24.11 26.00
CA SER A 173 -11.56 -24.55 25.57
C SER A 173 -11.89 -25.86 26.30
N THR A 174 -12.58 -25.77 27.43
CA THR A 174 -13.29 -26.91 28.02
C THR A 174 -14.48 -27.23 27.14
N ARG A 175 -14.27 -28.18 26.23
CA ARG A 175 -15.34 -28.86 25.49
C ARG A 175 -16.14 -29.71 26.50
N LYS A 176 -17.23 -29.17 27.05
CA LYS A 176 -18.24 -29.99 27.73
C LYS A 176 -18.90 -30.87 26.67
N ARG A 177 -18.60 -32.16 26.71
CA ARG A 177 -19.28 -33.19 25.94
C ARG A 177 -20.62 -33.46 26.64
N SER A 178 -21.72 -33.15 25.96
CA SER A 178 -23.03 -33.62 26.34
C SER A 178 -23.11 -35.12 26.04
N THR A 179 -23.43 -35.90 27.06
CA THR A 179 -24.06 -37.22 26.97
C THR A 179 -25.07 -37.29 28.09
#